data_AF-A0A7V5UEQ5-F1
#
_entry.id   AF-A0A7V5UEQ5-F1
#
_cell.length_a   1.000
_cell.length_b   1.000
_cell.length_c   1.000
_cell.angle_alpha   90.00
_cell.angle_beta   90.00
_cell.angle_gamma   90.00
#
_symmetry.space_group_name_H-M   'P 1'
#
loop_
_entity.id
_entity.type
_entity.pdbx_description
1 polymer ?
#
loop_
_entity_poly.entity_id
_entity_poly.type
_entity_poly.pdbx_seq_one_letter_code
_entity_poly.pdbx_strand_id
1 'polypeptide(L)'
;NEFELNILTDGLGESYRINRCSMKAFPTEALTHTPMSAVIKLMQENNINKEDIEQVTIGTVARAADILSDPSKYDPKTRETADHSLPYCISVCIVDGTVTPASFSQEKIFDPEVRSFLPKIKVVAKPEFEKTFPALKQASAEILTKDGKKFEITLDYPLGDYREPMDETTLLKKFDSMVVPVVGQEKRDQIVDAIMNLEKESDVANLMRLLAK
;
A
#
# COMPACT_ATOMS: atom_id res chain seq x y z
N ASN A 1 -16.67 -24.36 -17.52
CA ASN A 1 -15.81 -24.34 -16.31
C ASN A 1 -15.37 -25.75 -16.00
N GLU A 2 -14.25 -26.17 -16.58
CA GLU A 2 -13.54 -27.37 -16.14
C GLU A 2 -12.45 -26.93 -15.15
N PHE A 3 -12.22 -27.73 -14.11
CA PHE A 3 -11.14 -27.48 -13.17
C PHE A 3 -9.82 -27.96 -13.78
N GLU A 4 -8.84 -27.07 -13.90
CA GLU A 4 -7.48 -27.42 -14.33
C GLU A 4 -6.66 -27.96 -13.15
N LEU A 5 -6.83 -29.25 -12.86
CA LEU A 5 -6.19 -29.91 -11.71
C LEU A 5 -4.66 -29.94 -11.78
N ASN A 6 -4.09 -29.89 -12.98
CA ASN A 6 -2.65 -29.85 -13.21
C ASN A 6 -1.99 -28.61 -12.58
N ILE A 7 -2.72 -27.50 -12.40
CA ILE A 7 -2.20 -26.27 -11.77
C ILE A 7 -1.64 -26.53 -10.36
N LEU A 8 -2.14 -27.57 -9.66
CA LEU A 8 -1.72 -27.93 -8.31
C LEU A 8 -0.34 -28.60 -8.25
N THR A 9 0.03 -29.35 -9.29
CA THR A 9 1.28 -30.13 -9.32
C THR A 9 2.28 -29.64 -10.36
N ASP A 10 1.87 -28.71 -11.23
CA ASP A 10 2.72 -28.12 -12.24
C ASP A 10 3.97 -27.47 -11.61
N GLY A 11 5.15 -27.93 -12.04
CA GLY A 11 6.44 -27.48 -11.53
C GLY A 11 6.74 -27.82 -10.07
N LEU A 12 6.05 -28.78 -9.44
CA LEU A 12 6.32 -29.17 -8.05
C LEU A 12 7.75 -29.73 -7.90
N GLY A 13 8.51 -29.15 -6.97
CA GLY A 13 9.94 -29.46 -6.77
C GLY A 13 10.89 -28.50 -7.49
N GLU A 14 10.39 -27.71 -8.45
CA GLU A 14 11.18 -26.71 -9.19
C GLU A 14 10.72 -25.28 -8.88
N SER A 15 9.41 -25.06 -8.76
CA SER A 15 8.83 -23.77 -8.47
C SER A 15 7.73 -23.87 -7.42
N TYR A 16 7.68 -22.89 -6.51
CA TYR A 16 6.74 -22.89 -5.41
C TYR A 16 5.86 -21.65 -5.46
N ARG A 17 4.54 -21.84 -5.33
CA ARG A 17 3.56 -20.75 -5.34
C ARG A 17 3.79 -19.73 -4.22
N ILE A 18 4.39 -20.14 -3.10
CA ILE A 18 4.70 -19.24 -1.98
C ILE A 18 5.63 -18.09 -2.40
N ASN A 19 6.54 -18.33 -3.36
CA ASN A 19 7.45 -17.31 -3.89
C ASN A 19 6.74 -16.31 -4.83
N ARG A 20 5.47 -16.55 -5.16
CA ARG A 20 4.61 -15.65 -5.95
C ARG A 20 3.49 -15.06 -5.11
N CYS A 21 3.61 -15.11 -3.79
CA CYS A 21 2.67 -14.51 -2.86
C CYS A 21 3.02 -13.03 -2.63
N SER A 22 2.14 -12.14 -3.05
CA SER A 22 2.29 -10.70 -2.81
C SER A 22 1.94 -10.32 -1.37
N MET A 23 2.67 -9.37 -0.78
CA MET A 23 2.37 -8.80 0.53
C MET A 23 1.77 -7.40 0.37
N LYS A 24 0.65 -7.13 1.03
CA LYS A 24 0.09 -5.78 1.11
C LYS A 24 1.11 -4.82 1.76
N ALA A 25 1.55 -3.78 1.04
CA ALA A 25 2.40 -2.73 1.63
C ALA A 25 1.59 -1.87 2.61
N PHE A 26 0.31 -1.62 2.29
CA PHE A 26 -0.60 -0.77 3.05
C PHE A 26 -1.80 -1.56 3.60
N PRO A 27 -2.34 -1.24 4.79
CA PRO A 27 -3.48 -1.95 5.37
C PRO A 27 -4.82 -1.43 4.82
N THR A 28 -4.99 -1.50 3.50
CA THR A 28 -6.15 -0.96 2.75
C THR A 28 -6.72 -1.95 1.73
N GLU A 29 -7.80 -1.56 1.06
CA GLU A 29 -8.36 -2.24 -0.12
C GLU A 29 -7.30 -2.41 -1.23
N ALA A 30 -7.25 -3.54 -1.94
CA ALA A 30 -6.14 -3.93 -2.80
C ALA A 30 -5.90 -3.02 -4.02
N LEU A 31 -6.94 -2.44 -4.62
CA LEU A 31 -6.84 -1.56 -5.79
C LEU A 31 -6.36 -0.14 -5.41
N THR A 32 -6.29 0.19 -4.12
CA THR A 32 -5.65 1.45 -3.66
C THR A 32 -4.12 1.40 -3.67
N HIS A 33 -3.51 0.20 -3.75
CA HIS A 33 -2.07 0.04 -3.54
C HIS A 33 -1.22 0.62 -4.67
N THR A 34 -1.57 0.37 -5.94
CA THR A 34 -0.80 0.92 -7.06
C THR A 34 -0.86 2.44 -7.11
N PRO A 35 -2.04 3.09 -6.95
CA PRO A 35 -2.12 4.55 -6.80
C PRO A 35 -1.23 5.13 -5.69
N MET A 36 -1.26 4.55 -4.48
CA MET A 36 -0.43 5.01 -3.37
C MET A 36 1.07 4.85 -3.66
N SER A 37 1.44 3.70 -4.22
CA SER A 37 2.83 3.43 -4.63
C SER A 37 3.31 4.46 -5.65
N ALA A 38 2.46 4.81 -6.63
CA ALA A 38 2.76 5.79 -7.66
C ALA A 38 2.97 7.20 -7.08
N VAL A 39 2.10 7.66 -6.17
CA VAL A 39 2.25 8.97 -5.53
C VAL A 39 3.49 9.04 -4.65
N ILE A 40 3.73 8.04 -3.80
CA ILE A 40 4.92 8.00 -2.94
C ILE A 40 6.19 8.04 -3.79
N LYS A 41 6.26 7.20 -4.83
CA LYS A 41 7.42 7.13 -5.75
C LYS A 41 7.64 8.45 -6.47
N LEU A 42 6.57 9.05 -7.00
CA LEU A 42 6.65 10.32 -7.72
C LEU A 42 7.14 11.47 -6.82
N MET A 43 6.67 11.53 -5.56
CA MET A 43 7.13 12.53 -4.60
C MET A 43 8.61 12.32 -4.24
N GLN A 44 9.04 11.07 -4.00
CA GLN A 44 10.42 10.74 -3.63
C GLN A 44 11.42 11.01 -4.76
N GLU A 45 11.13 10.53 -5.99
CA GLU A 45 12.05 10.67 -7.13
C GLU A 45 12.24 12.13 -7.56
N ASN A 46 11.24 12.98 -7.32
CA ASN A 46 11.25 14.39 -7.73
C ASN A 46 11.44 15.37 -6.57
N ASN A 47 11.64 14.87 -5.33
CA ASN A 47 11.76 15.68 -4.12
C ASN A 47 10.63 16.71 -3.96
N ILE A 48 9.39 16.28 -4.23
CA ILE A 48 8.20 17.16 -4.17
C ILE A 48 7.78 17.30 -2.70
N ASN A 49 7.79 18.52 -2.18
CA ASN A 49 7.22 18.78 -0.86
C ASN A 49 5.70 18.84 -0.95
N LYS A 50 5.01 18.36 0.10
CA LYS A 50 3.55 18.36 0.16
C LYS A 50 2.95 19.76 0.04
N GLU A 51 3.66 20.78 0.52
CA GLU A 51 3.26 22.19 0.45
C GLU A 51 3.23 22.71 -0.99
N ASP A 52 3.99 22.11 -1.90
CA ASP A 52 4.08 22.52 -3.30
C ASP A 52 2.96 21.92 -4.15
N ILE A 53 2.19 20.95 -3.63
CA ILE A 53 1.15 20.24 -4.39
C ILE A 53 -0.09 21.12 -4.57
N GLU A 54 -0.46 21.33 -5.82
CA GLU A 54 -1.70 21.98 -6.25
C GLU A 54 -2.79 20.96 -6.57
N GLN A 55 -2.50 19.93 -7.38
CA GLN A 55 -3.45 18.88 -7.73
C GLN A 55 -2.76 17.52 -7.84
N VAL A 56 -3.47 16.45 -7.48
CA VAL A 56 -3.07 15.06 -7.76
C VAL A 56 -4.16 14.40 -8.60
N THR A 57 -3.79 13.83 -9.74
CA THR A 57 -4.70 13.07 -10.60
C THR A 57 -4.29 11.61 -10.63
N ILE A 58 -5.20 10.71 -10.30
CA ILE A 58 -5.01 9.26 -10.34
C ILE A 58 -5.80 8.66 -11.49
N GLY A 59 -5.14 7.95 -12.40
CA GLY A 59 -5.80 7.09 -13.38
C GLY A 59 -5.83 5.64 -12.90
N THR A 60 -6.98 4.98 -12.97
CA THR A 60 -7.14 3.57 -12.56
C THR A 60 -8.24 2.88 -13.38
N VAL A 61 -8.49 1.60 -13.15
CA VAL A 61 -9.62 0.87 -13.76
C VAL A 61 -10.97 1.45 -13.32
N ALA A 62 -11.99 1.40 -14.18
CA ALA A 62 -13.29 2.01 -13.97
C ALA A 62 -13.95 1.56 -12.66
N ARG A 63 -13.85 0.28 -12.33
CA ARG A 63 -14.39 -0.25 -11.06
C ARG A 63 -13.70 0.38 -9.85
N ALA A 64 -12.40 0.58 -9.89
CA ALA A 64 -11.65 1.22 -8.79
C ALA A 64 -12.00 2.70 -8.67
N ALA A 65 -12.10 3.42 -9.80
CA ALA A 65 -12.53 4.81 -9.80
C ALA A 65 -13.95 4.96 -9.21
N ASP A 66 -14.88 4.09 -9.59
CA ASP A 66 -16.26 4.11 -9.10
C ASP A 66 -16.35 3.85 -7.58
N ILE A 67 -15.79 2.74 -7.09
CA ILE A 67 -16.02 2.31 -5.69
C ILE A 67 -15.07 2.94 -4.66
N LEU A 68 -13.93 3.49 -5.10
CA LEU A 68 -12.91 4.06 -4.20
C LEU A 68 -12.84 5.58 -4.24
N SER A 69 -13.64 6.23 -5.10
CA SER A 69 -13.70 7.68 -5.21
C SER A 69 -15.11 8.24 -5.43
N ASP A 70 -16.15 7.52 -5.00
CA ASP A 70 -17.49 8.10 -4.91
C ASP A 70 -17.52 9.28 -3.90
N PRO A 71 -18.54 10.17 -3.92
CA PRO A 71 -18.57 11.35 -3.06
C PRO A 71 -18.36 11.08 -1.56
N SER A 72 -18.79 9.91 -1.04
CA SER A 72 -18.58 9.56 0.37
C SER A 72 -17.10 9.33 0.71
N LYS A 73 -16.27 8.97 -0.29
CA LYS A 73 -14.83 8.75 -0.11
C LYS A 73 -14.06 10.04 0.10
N TYR A 74 -14.60 11.19 -0.29
CA TYR A 74 -14.00 12.49 -0.01
C TYR A 74 -14.34 13.03 1.38
N ASP A 75 -15.11 12.29 2.18
CA ASP A 75 -15.39 12.63 3.57
C ASP A 75 -15.54 11.40 4.48
N PRO A 76 -14.51 10.53 4.58
CA PRO A 76 -14.59 9.37 5.46
C PRO A 76 -14.62 9.82 6.93
N LYS A 77 -15.37 9.08 7.75
CA LYS A 77 -15.62 9.41 9.18
C LYS A 77 -15.23 8.30 10.14
N THR A 78 -14.95 7.11 9.61
CA THR A 78 -14.62 5.89 10.38
C THR A 78 -13.45 5.18 9.73
N ARG A 79 -12.85 4.25 10.47
CA ARG A 79 -11.78 3.39 9.95
C ARG A 79 -12.19 2.67 8.66
N GLU A 80 -13.36 2.04 8.66
CA GLU A 80 -13.86 1.20 7.56
C GLU A 80 -14.25 2.02 6.32
N THR A 81 -14.57 3.30 6.50
CA THR A 81 -14.83 4.22 5.38
C THR A 81 -13.54 4.82 4.83
N ALA A 82 -12.54 4.99 5.68
CA ALA A 82 -11.24 5.55 5.34
C ALA A 82 -10.32 4.56 4.60
N ASP A 83 -10.28 3.28 5.00
CA ASP A 83 -9.42 2.25 4.37
C ASP A 83 -9.89 1.79 2.97
N HIS A 84 -11.11 2.20 2.60
CA HIS A 84 -11.70 2.09 1.26
C HIS A 84 -11.89 3.45 0.57
N SER A 85 -11.25 4.52 1.08
CA SER A 85 -11.22 5.83 0.42
C SER A 85 -9.85 6.05 -0.21
N LEU A 86 -9.80 6.01 -1.54
CA LEU A 86 -8.58 6.33 -2.27
C LEU A 86 -8.12 7.78 -2.05
N PRO A 87 -8.97 8.83 -2.13
CA PRO A 87 -8.50 10.20 -1.88
C PRO A 87 -7.98 10.39 -0.46
N TYR A 88 -8.56 9.75 0.55
CA TYR A 88 -8.01 9.78 1.91
C TYR A 88 -6.64 9.11 1.98
N CYS A 89 -6.52 7.89 1.45
CA CYS A 89 -5.27 7.15 1.48
C CYS A 89 -4.14 7.89 0.74
N ILE A 90 -4.44 8.54 -0.39
CA ILE A 90 -3.49 9.40 -1.11
C ILE A 90 -3.12 10.63 -0.29
N SER A 91 -4.08 11.26 0.39
CA SER A 91 -3.81 12.39 1.29
C SER A 91 -2.86 12.00 2.42
N VAL A 92 -3.05 10.83 3.03
CA VAL A 92 -2.13 10.31 4.05
C VAL A 92 -0.75 10.03 3.46
N CYS A 93 -0.66 9.44 2.26
CA CYS A 93 0.63 9.24 1.59
C CYS A 93 1.38 10.56 1.37
N ILE A 94 0.68 11.63 1.01
CA ILE A 94 1.27 12.96 0.81
C ILE A 94 1.82 13.53 2.13
N VAL A 95 1.08 13.38 3.23
CA VAL A 95 1.45 13.98 4.53
C VAL A 95 2.52 13.17 5.26
N ASP A 96 2.36 11.85 5.31
CA ASP A 96 3.15 10.96 6.16
C ASP A 96 4.16 10.11 5.35
N GLY A 97 4.09 10.13 4.01
CA GLY A 97 4.93 9.31 3.14
C GLY A 97 4.56 7.82 3.10
N THR A 98 3.56 7.38 3.87
CA THR A 98 3.10 5.99 3.95
C THR A 98 1.72 5.88 4.61
N VAL A 99 1.08 4.71 4.53
CA VAL A 99 -0.17 4.39 5.23
C VAL A 99 0.06 3.22 6.18
N THR A 100 -0.24 3.42 7.46
CA THR A 100 -0.08 2.43 8.54
C THR A 100 -1.40 2.20 9.26
N PRO A 101 -1.52 1.24 10.20
CA PRO A 101 -2.73 1.12 11.00
C PRO A 101 -3.09 2.38 11.78
N ALA A 102 -2.08 3.15 12.24
CA ALA A 102 -2.29 4.41 12.94
C ALA A 102 -2.92 5.48 12.04
N SER A 103 -2.77 5.36 10.72
CA SER A 103 -3.41 6.23 9.73
C SER A 103 -4.93 6.15 9.73
N PHE A 104 -5.54 5.19 10.44
CA PHE A 104 -6.98 5.04 10.55
C PHE A 104 -7.52 5.29 11.97
N SER A 105 -6.71 5.91 12.83
CA SER A 105 -7.19 6.41 14.12
C SER A 105 -8.18 7.55 13.89
N GLN A 106 -9.07 7.77 14.86
CA GLN A 106 -10.03 8.89 14.80
C GLN A 106 -9.30 10.23 14.69
N GLU A 107 -8.16 10.39 15.38
CA GLU A 107 -7.35 11.60 15.29
C GLU A 107 -6.85 11.82 13.86
N LYS A 108 -6.29 10.78 13.21
CA LYS A 108 -5.72 10.92 11.87
C LYS A 108 -6.77 11.10 10.77
N ILE A 109 -7.94 10.47 10.90
CA ILE A 109 -9.07 10.65 9.97
C ILE A 109 -9.56 12.11 9.94
N PHE A 110 -9.47 12.79 11.09
CA PHE A 110 -9.90 14.18 11.24
C PHE A 110 -8.75 15.19 11.23
N ASP A 111 -7.51 14.73 10.98
CA ASP A 111 -6.32 15.57 10.87
C ASP A 111 -6.53 16.67 9.80
N PRO A 112 -6.54 17.96 10.18
CA PRO A 112 -6.77 19.06 9.24
C PRO A 112 -5.78 19.08 8.08
N GLU A 113 -4.54 18.64 8.31
CA GLU A 113 -3.51 18.61 7.28
C GLU A 113 -3.84 17.56 6.22
N VAL A 114 -4.15 16.32 6.63
CA VAL A 114 -4.59 15.25 5.73
C VAL A 114 -5.85 15.68 4.97
N ARG A 115 -6.84 16.24 5.68
CA ARG A 115 -8.10 16.65 5.08
C ARG A 115 -7.94 17.79 4.06
N SER A 116 -6.91 18.62 4.18
CA SER A 116 -6.64 19.72 3.24
C SER A 116 -6.29 19.23 1.82
N PHE A 117 -5.85 17.97 1.65
CA PHE A 117 -5.50 17.38 0.36
C PHE A 117 -6.67 16.69 -0.35
N LEU A 118 -7.72 16.29 0.38
CA LEU A 118 -8.91 15.65 -0.21
C LEU A 118 -9.47 16.39 -1.44
N PRO A 119 -9.71 17.73 -1.42
CA PRO A 119 -10.23 18.44 -2.58
C PRO A 119 -9.24 18.59 -3.75
N LYS A 120 -7.95 18.30 -3.53
CA LYS A 120 -6.90 18.38 -4.56
C LYS A 120 -6.77 17.07 -5.35
N ILE A 121 -7.41 16.01 -4.91
CA ILE A 121 -7.28 14.68 -5.51
C ILE A 121 -8.42 14.45 -6.48
N LYS A 122 -8.08 14.00 -7.68
CA LYS A 122 -9.04 13.55 -8.70
C LYS A 122 -8.71 12.13 -9.08
N VAL A 123 -9.73 11.28 -9.16
CA VAL A 123 -9.59 9.89 -9.60
C VAL A 123 -10.40 9.71 -10.87
N VAL A 124 -9.78 9.14 -11.91
CA VAL A 124 -10.39 8.97 -13.22
C VAL A 124 -10.20 7.55 -13.72
N ALA A 125 -11.21 7.05 -14.44
CA ALA A 125 -11.12 5.77 -15.13
C ALA A 125 -10.23 5.90 -16.38
N LYS A 126 -9.38 4.90 -16.61
CA LYS A 126 -8.50 4.76 -17.77
C LYS A 126 -8.87 3.49 -18.53
N PRO A 127 -9.69 3.57 -19.61
CA PRO A 127 -10.15 2.40 -20.37
C PRO A 127 -9.02 1.52 -20.91
N GLU A 128 -7.82 2.08 -21.11
CA GLU A 128 -6.63 1.33 -21.50
C GLU A 128 -6.18 0.31 -20.45
N PHE A 129 -6.36 0.58 -19.15
CA PHE A 129 -5.94 -0.32 -18.06
C PHE A 129 -6.88 -1.52 -17.92
N GLU A 130 -8.12 -1.44 -18.42
CA GLU A 130 -9.06 -2.56 -18.45
C GLU A 130 -8.56 -3.71 -19.31
N LYS A 131 -7.79 -3.41 -20.37
CA LYS A 131 -7.31 -4.41 -21.34
C LYS A 131 -6.32 -5.41 -20.74
N THR A 132 -5.65 -5.02 -19.66
CA THR A 132 -4.61 -5.80 -18.99
C THR A 132 -5.01 -6.27 -17.60
N PHE A 133 -6.16 -5.83 -17.09
CA PHE A 133 -6.68 -6.26 -15.80
C PHE A 133 -7.27 -7.69 -15.90
N PRO A 134 -7.06 -8.58 -14.91
CA PRO A 134 -6.34 -8.40 -13.64
C PRO A 134 -4.84 -8.78 -13.69
N ALA A 135 -4.28 -9.10 -14.86
CA ALA A 135 -2.88 -9.53 -14.99
C ALA A 135 -1.91 -8.42 -14.55
N LEU A 136 -2.22 -7.18 -14.92
CA LEU A 136 -1.63 -5.96 -14.39
C LEU A 136 -2.65 -5.23 -13.51
N LYS A 137 -2.16 -4.55 -12.47
CA LYS A 137 -2.97 -3.71 -11.57
C LYS A 137 -2.59 -2.25 -11.81
N GLN A 138 -2.67 -1.83 -13.06
CA GLN A 138 -2.13 -0.55 -13.51
C GLN A 138 -2.80 0.64 -12.83
N ALA A 139 -1.98 1.63 -12.47
CA ALA A 139 -2.45 2.96 -12.11
C ALA A 139 -1.44 4.01 -12.56
N SER A 140 -1.94 5.19 -12.91
CA SER A 140 -1.13 6.39 -13.14
C SER A 140 -1.34 7.39 -12.02
N ALA A 141 -0.28 8.10 -11.67
CA ALA A 141 -0.35 9.28 -10.80
C ALA A 141 0.28 10.47 -11.52
N GLU A 142 -0.36 11.61 -11.38
CA GLU A 142 0.11 12.90 -11.87
C GLU A 142 0.04 13.92 -10.74
N ILE A 143 1.13 14.64 -10.50
CA ILE A 143 1.19 15.74 -9.53
C ILE A 143 1.46 17.03 -10.29
N LEU A 144 0.54 18.00 -10.14
CA LEU A 144 0.73 19.39 -10.53
C LEU A 144 1.17 20.19 -9.31
N THR A 145 2.30 20.87 -9.41
CA THR A 145 2.81 21.77 -8.37
C THR A 145 2.32 23.21 -8.59
N LYS A 146 2.35 24.01 -7.53
CA LYS A 146 1.95 25.44 -7.52
C LYS A 146 2.77 26.33 -8.45
N ASP A 147 3.99 25.92 -8.80
CA ASP A 147 4.84 26.59 -9.78
C ASP A 147 4.55 26.15 -11.23
N GLY A 148 3.53 25.31 -11.44
CA GLY A 148 3.08 24.84 -12.75
C GLY A 148 3.83 23.64 -13.30
N LYS A 149 4.78 23.04 -12.56
CA LYS A 149 5.43 21.80 -13.01
C LYS A 149 4.49 20.61 -12.87
N LYS A 150 4.61 19.69 -13.81
CA LYS A 150 3.82 18.46 -13.86
C LYS A 150 4.76 17.26 -13.86
N PHE A 151 4.49 16.33 -12.96
CA PHE A 151 5.18 15.06 -12.82
C PHE A 151 4.18 13.94 -13.03
N GLU A 152 4.56 12.88 -13.73
CA GLU A 152 3.69 11.75 -14.01
C GLU A 152 4.44 10.41 -13.96
N ILE A 153 3.75 9.37 -13.52
CA ILE A 153 4.25 7.99 -13.54
C ILE A 153 3.07 7.03 -13.77
N THR A 154 3.35 5.90 -14.42
CA THR A 154 2.44 4.75 -14.49
C THR A 154 3.15 3.53 -13.94
N LEU A 155 2.49 2.80 -13.06
CA LEU A 155 2.99 1.56 -12.49
C LEU A 155 2.08 0.40 -12.88
N ASP A 156 2.68 -0.74 -13.20
CA ASP A 156 1.95 -1.97 -13.53
C ASP A 156 1.53 -2.75 -12.28
N TYR A 157 2.32 -2.63 -11.21
CA TYR A 157 2.17 -3.38 -9.97
C TYR A 157 2.30 -2.46 -8.76
N PRO A 158 1.59 -2.78 -7.66
CA PRO A 158 1.79 -2.11 -6.39
C PRO A 158 3.10 -2.56 -5.73
N LEU A 159 3.64 -1.71 -4.86
CA LEU A 159 4.66 -2.11 -3.90
C LEU A 159 4.18 -3.32 -3.08
N GLY A 160 5.02 -4.35 -2.99
CA GLY A 160 4.72 -5.61 -2.33
C GLY A 160 4.09 -6.67 -3.24
N ASP A 161 3.83 -6.38 -4.51
CA ASP A 161 3.58 -7.45 -5.49
C ASP A 161 4.82 -8.35 -5.61
N TYR A 162 4.68 -9.65 -5.88
CA TYR A 162 5.85 -10.52 -6.02
C TYR A 162 6.79 -10.08 -7.17
N ARG A 163 6.29 -9.28 -8.12
CA ARG A 163 7.07 -8.65 -9.20
C ARG A 163 7.69 -7.30 -8.81
N GLU A 164 7.21 -6.69 -7.74
CA GLU A 164 7.70 -5.43 -7.16
C GLU A 164 7.76 -5.59 -5.62
N PRO A 165 8.63 -6.47 -5.10
CA PRO A 165 8.66 -6.81 -3.68
C PRO A 165 9.14 -5.63 -2.84
N MET A 166 8.64 -5.54 -1.60
CA MET A 166 9.25 -4.64 -0.62
C MET A 166 10.67 -5.12 -0.29
N ASP A 167 11.62 -4.20 -0.23
CA ASP A 167 12.92 -4.49 0.36
C ASP A 167 12.80 -4.73 1.88
N GLU A 168 13.86 -5.29 2.47
CA GLU A 168 13.88 -5.61 3.90
C GLU A 168 13.62 -4.38 4.77
N THR A 169 14.18 -3.23 4.38
CA THR A 169 13.99 -1.96 5.11
C THR A 169 12.52 -1.56 5.15
N THR A 170 11.83 -1.64 4.03
CA THR A 170 10.40 -1.31 3.92
C THR A 170 9.54 -2.32 4.66
N LEU A 171 9.88 -3.61 4.56
CA LEU A 171 9.18 -4.68 5.27
C LEU A 171 9.29 -4.54 6.79
N LEU A 172 10.49 -4.22 7.30
CA LEU A 172 10.72 -3.98 8.72
C LEU A 172 10.01 -2.71 9.20
N LYS A 173 10.07 -1.59 8.46
CA LYS A 173 9.31 -0.38 8.81
C LYS A 173 7.80 -0.66 8.92
N LYS A 174 7.26 -1.46 8.00
CA LYS A 174 5.87 -1.92 8.07
C LYS A 174 5.64 -2.75 9.33
N PHE A 175 6.48 -3.73 9.62
CA PHE A 175 6.41 -4.56 10.83
C PHE A 175 6.40 -3.70 12.11
N ASP A 176 7.26 -2.69 12.16
CA ASP A 176 7.43 -1.79 13.32
C ASP A 176 6.16 -1.03 13.64
N SER A 177 5.50 -0.51 12.60
CA SER A 177 4.24 0.23 12.73
C SER A 177 3.12 -0.59 13.38
N MET A 178 3.23 -1.93 13.37
CA MET A 178 2.26 -2.85 13.93
C MET A 178 2.69 -3.42 15.29
N VAL A 179 3.99 -3.63 15.49
CA VAL A 179 4.51 -4.45 16.58
C VAL A 179 5.03 -3.59 17.73
N VAL A 180 5.77 -2.52 17.44
CA VAL A 180 6.34 -1.63 18.48
C VAL A 180 5.24 -1.06 19.41
N PRO A 181 4.08 -0.60 18.93
CA PRO A 181 3.02 -0.10 19.81
C PRO A 181 2.44 -1.15 20.76
N VAL A 182 2.63 -2.45 20.49
CA VAL A 182 2.04 -3.55 21.26
C VAL A 182 3.03 -4.14 22.24
N VAL A 183 4.29 -4.33 21.83
CA VAL A 183 5.29 -5.07 22.62
C VAL A 183 6.54 -4.24 22.97
N GLY A 184 6.67 -3.01 22.45
CA GLY A 184 7.85 -2.17 22.61
C GLY A 184 9.01 -2.56 21.68
N GLN A 185 10.01 -1.68 21.61
CA GLN A 185 11.15 -1.81 20.69
C GLN A 185 12.00 -3.05 20.97
N GLU A 186 12.34 -3.29 22.24
CA GLU A 186 13.24 -4.39 22.63
C GLU A 186 12.67 -5.76 22.25
N LYS A 187 11.40 -6.00 22.57
CA LYS A 187 10.73 -7.27 22.25
C LYS A 187 10.50 -7.42 20.74
N ARG A 188 10.22 -6.31 20.03
CA ARG A 188 10.19 -6.29 18.57
C ARG A 188 11.53 -6.78 18.00
N ASP A 189 12.65 -6.28 18.50
CA ASP A 189 13.97 -6.61 17.95
C ASP A 189 14.31 -8.09 18.16
N GLN A 190 13.97 -8.64 19.34
CA GLN A 190 14.08 -10.08 19.61
C GLN A 190 13.22 -10.93 18.65
N ILE A 191 11.99 -10.50 18.37
CA ILE A 191 11.10 -11.20 17.44
C ILE A 191 11.66 -11.17 16.02
N VAL A 192 12.16 -10.02 15.55
CA VAL A 192 12.75 -9.91 14.21
C VAL A 192 13.97 -10.79 14.07
N ASP A 193 14.89 -10.77 15.04
CA ASP A 193 16.09 -11.60 15.01
C ASP A 193 15.75 -13.10 14.94
N ALA A 194 14.79 -13.56 15.76
CA ALA A 194 14.32 -14.94 15.75
C ALA A 194 13.64 -15.34 14.42
N ILE A 195 12.87 -14.44 13.79
CA ILE A 195 12.24 -14.71 12.48
C ILE A 195 13.28 -14.76 11.36
N MET A 196 14.22 -13.83 11.34
CA MET A 196 15.22 -13.72 10.28
C MET A 196 16.31 -14.81 10.35
N ASN A 197 16.44 -15.50 11.48
CA ASN A 197 17.34 -16.64 11.68
C ASN A 197 16.57 -17.95 11.94
N LEU A 198 15.30 -18.04 11.55
CA LEU A 198 14.43 -19.17 11.87
C LEU A 198 14.97 -20.52 11.39
N GLU A 199 15.74 -20.55 10.30
CA GLU A 199 16.37 -21.76 9.78
C GLU A 199 17.46 -22.34 10.71
N LYS A 200 17.95 -21.54 11.66
CA LYS A 200 18.94 -21.92 12.66
C LYS A 200 18.30 -22.34 14.00
N GLU A 201 17.01 -22.09 14.18
CA GLU A 201 16.30 -22.46 15.40
C GLU A 201 16.08 -23.96 15.48
N SER A 202 16.49 -24.57 16.59
CA SER A 202 16.27 -26.00 16.84
C SER A 202 14.86 -26.31 17.34
N ASP A 203 14.16 -25.33 17.89
CA ASP A 203 12.81 -25.47 18.46
C ASP A 203 11.97 -24.20 18.24
N VAL A 204 10.92 -24.32 17.43
CA VAL A 204 9.97 -23.23 17.13
C VAL A 204 9.26 -22.70 18.38
N ALA A 205 9.23 -23.46 19.48
CA ALA A 205 8.67 -23.00 20.75
C ALA A 205 9.40 -21.75 21.30
N ASN A 206 10.68 -21.54 20.96
CA ASN A 206 11.42 -20.34 21.34
C ASN A 206 10.77 -19.09 20.75
N LEU A 207 10.53 -19.09 19.42
CA LEU A 207 9.80 -18.02 18.75
C LEU A 207 8.39 -17.85 19.32
N MET A 208 7.66 -18.95 19.56
CA MET A 208 6.30 -18.87 20.09
C MET A 208 6.25 -18.23 21.48
N ARG A 209 7.25 -18.47 22.34
CA ARG A 209 7.36 -17.80 23.65
C ARG A 209 7.61 -16.30 23.50
N LEU A 210 8.39 -15.86 22.50
CA LEU A 210 8.58 -14.43 22.22
C LEU A 210 7.28 -13.74 21.76
N LEU A 211 6.41 -14.46 21.04
CA LEU A 211 5.13 -13.94 20.55
C LEU A 211 4.01 -13.95 21.62
N ALA A 212 4.19 -14.69 22.71
CA ALA A 212 3.26 -14.70 23.82
C ALA A 212 3.30 -13.37 24.59
N LYS A 213 2.14 -12.92 25.10
CA LYS A 213 2.06 -11.76 26.00
C LYS A 213 2.51 -12.12 27.40
#